data_AF-A0A1I2H0J7-F1
#
_entry.id   AF-A0A1I2H0J7-F1
#
_cell.length_a   1.000
_cell.length_b   1.000
_cell.length_c   1.000
_cell.angle_alpha   90.00
_cell.angle_beta   90.00
_cell.angle_gamma   90.00
#
_symmetry.space_group_name_H-M   'P 1'
#
loop_
_entity.id
_entity.type
_entity.pdbx_description
1 polymer ?
#
loop_
_entity_poly.entity_id
_entity_poly.type
_entity_poly.pdbx_seq_one_letter_code
_entity_poly.pdbx_strand_id
1 'polypeptide(L)' 'MRTGFTVLLFAGLLGACGRPEPAPERGKAEGREETRTIRNTEAIGYAGDAVGDKVDAALEANDQRKDRLDAELDAQP' A
#
# COMPACT_ATOMS: atom_id res chain seq x y z
N MET A 1 5.71 -1.02 56.56
CA MET A 1 5.45 -1.65 55.24
C MET A 1 4.49 -0.78 54.44
N ARG A 2 4.95 0.30 53.80
CA ARG A 2 4.07 1.18 53.00
C ARG A 2 4.80 1.98 51.92
N THR A 3 6.13 2.07 52.02
CA THR A 3 7.02 2.74 51.06
C THR A 3 7.58 1.82 49.97
N GLY A 4 7.42 0.49 50.08
CA GLY A 4 7.91 -0.47 49.08
C GLY A 4 7.00 -0.65 47.86
N PHE A 5 5.71 -0.31 48.00
CA PHE A 5 4.73 -0.52 46.93
C PHE A 5 4.81 0.57 45.83
N THR A 6 5.29 1.76 46.19
CA THR A 6 5.37 2.92 45.28
C THR A 6 6.49 2.78 44.24
N VAL A 7 7.58 2.09 44.56
CA VAL A 7 8.72 1.89 43.65
C VAL A 7 8.38 0.90 42.53
N LEU A 8 7.53 -0.09 42.81
CA LEU A 8 7.12 -1.11 41.85
C LEU A 8 6.21 -0.55 40.72
N LEU A 9 5.42 0.48 41.02
CA LEU A 9 4.55 1.12 40.02
C LEU A 9 5.32 1.98 39.01
N PHE A 10 6.46 2.56 39.42
CA PHE A 10 7.29 3.37 38.53
C PHE A 10 8.11 2.55 37.54
N ALA A 11 8.46 1.30 37.89
CA ALA A 11 9.22 0.41 37.01
C ALA A 11 8.40 -0.11 35.81
N GLY A 12 7.06 -0.20 35.94
CA GLY A 12 6.18 -0.65 34.86
C GLY A 12 6.00 0.37 33.73
N LEU A 13 6.10 1.67 34.04
CA LEU A 13 5.93 2.74 33.05
C LEU A 13 7.09 2.85 32.04
N LEU A 14 8.28 2.37 32.40
CA LEU A 14 9.47 2.39 31.54
C LEU A 14 9.47 1.28 30.48
N GLY A 15 8.64 0.24 30.63
CA GLY A 15 8.55 -0.87 29.67
C GLY A 15 7.70 -0.60 28.43
N ALA A 16 6.93 0.49 28.41
CA ALA A 16 5.98 0.78 27.33
C ALA A 16 6.58 1.58 26.15
N CYS A 17 7.79 2.14 26.29
CA CYS A 17 8.43 2.95 25.24
C CYS A 17 9.37 2.16 24.31
N GLY A 18 9.51 0.86 24.51
CA GLY A 18 10.46 0.02 23.77
C GLY A 18 9.86 -0.77 22.62
N ARG A 19 8.64 -0.47 22.17
CA ARG A 19 8.03 -1.19 21.06
C ARG A 19 8.73 -0.72 19.77
N PRO A 20 9.49 -1.59 19.08
CA PRO A 20 10.09 -1.21 17.82
C PRO A 20 8.96 -0.84 16.87
N GLU A 21 9.03 0.36 16.30
CA GLU A 21 8.15 0.79 15.23
C GLU A 21 8.29 -0.26 14.11
N PRO A 22 7.19 -0.85 13.61
CA PRO A 22 7.28 -1.77 12.49
C PRO A 22 8.00 -1.05 11.35
N ALA A 23 9.09 -1.65 10.86
CA ALA A 23 9.88 -1.06 9.79
C ALA A 23 8.93 -0.71 8.63
N PRO A 24 9.02 0.50 8.05
CA PRO A 24 8.20 0.85 6.89
C PRO A 24 8.44 -0.20 5.81
N GLU A 25 7.36 -0.86 5.40
CA GLU A 25 7.44 -1.89 4.37
C GLU A 25 8.09 -1.31 3.13
N ARG A 26 9.09 -2.04 2.59
CA ARG A 26 9.82 -1.62 1.41
C ARG A 26 8.83 -1.39 0.27
N GLY A 27 9.04 -0.27 -0.42
CA GLY A 27 8.18 0.30 -1.45
C GLY A 27 7.41 -0.75 -2.25
N LYS A 28 6.09 -0.70 -2.09
CA LYS A 28 5.15 -1.37 -2.97
C LYS A 28 5.42 -0.90 -4.40
N ALA A 29 5.31 -1.82 -5.37
CA ALA A 29 5.36 -1.46 -6.77
C ALA A 29 4.48 -0.23 -7.00
N GLU A 30 5.08 0.89 -7.42
CA GLU A 30 4.31 2.07 -7.82
C GLU A 30 3.61 1.70 -9.13
N GLY A 31 2.36 1.24 -9.02
CA GLY A 31 1.50 1.11 -10.18
C GLY A 31 1.03 2.47 -10.69
N ARG A 32 0.11 2.48 -11.67
CA ARG A 32 -0.35 3.72 -12.31
C ARG A 32 -0.87 4.71 -11.27
N GLU A 33 -0.68 6.01 -11.54
CA GLU A 33 -1.22 7.08 -10.68
C GLU A 33 -2.72 6.89 -10.42
N GLU A 34 -3.43 6.48 -11.46
CA GLU A 34 -4.86 6.22 -11.53
C GLU A 34 -5.32 5.15 -10.54
N THR A 35 -4.47 4.15 -10.28
CA THR A 35 -4.76 3.01 -9.40
C THR A 35 -4.14 3.15 -8.01
N ARG A 36 -3.49 4.28 -7.72
CA ARG A 36 -2.89 4.58 -6.41
C ARG A 36 -3.92 4.54 -5.28
N THR A 37 -5.11 5.10 -5.49
CA THR A 37 -6.17 5.11 -4.46
C THR A 37 -6.68 3.69 -4.15
N ILE A 38 -6.69 2.79 -5.13
CA ILE A 38 -7.07 1.38 -4.92
C ILE A 38 -6.03 0.70 -4.01
N ARG A 39 -4.74 0.93 -4.26
CA ARG A 39 -3.65 0.38 -3.44
C ARG A 39 -3.64 0.92 -2.01
N ASN A 40 -4.05 2.18 -1.82
CA ASN A 40 -4.20 2.76 -0.50
C ASN A 40 -5.21 1.99 0.39
N THR A 41 -6.13 1.21 -0.19
CA THR A 41 -7.07 0.38 0.58
C THR A 41 -6.39 -0.81 1.28
N GLU A 42 -5.16 -1.18 0.89
CA GLU A 42 -4.37 -2.19 1.61
C GLU A 42 -4.06 -1.76 3.04
N ALA A 43 -3.85 -0.46 3.27
CA ALA A 43 -3.57 0.09 4.60
C ALA A 43 -4.72 -0.09 5.61
N ILE A 44 -5.93 -0.38 5.12
CA ILE A 44 -7.12 -0.62 5.94
C ILE A 44 -7.61 -2.08 5.86
N GLY A 45 -6.80 -2.99 5.31
CA GLY A 45 -7.04 -4.44 5.34
C GLY A 45 -7.86 -5.01 4.16
N TYR A 46 -8.09 -4.24 3.11
CA TYR A 46 -8.61 -4.77 1.85
C TYR A 46 -7.45 -5.21 0.94
N ALA A 47 -7.69 -6.13 0.01
CA ALA A 47 -6.67 -6.57 -0.97
C ALA A 47 -6.42 -5.52 -2.07
N GLY A 48 -6.06 -4.30 -1.68
CA GLY A 48 -5.88 -3.15 -2.54
C GLY A 48 -4.76 -3.33 -3.58
N ASP A 49 -3.67 -3.99 -3.21
CA ASP A 49 -2.55 -4.22 -4.14
C ASP A 49 -2.95 -5.21 -5.25
N ALA A 50 -3.57 -6.33 -4.87
CA ALA A 50 -4.01 -7.34 -5.84
C ALA A 50 -5.12 -6.82 -6.78
N VAL A 51 -5.99 -5.92 -6.29
CA VAL A 51 -6.98 -5.25 -7.13
C VAL A 51 -6.30 -4.22 -8.04
N GLY A 52 -5.37 -3.42 -7.50
CA GLY A 52 -4.58 -2.45 -8.27
C GLY A 52 -3.85 -3.10 -9.46
N ASP A 53 -3.22 -4.25 -9.24
CA ASP A 53 -2.47 -4.97 -10.28
C ASP A 53 -3.39 -5.48 -11.40
N LYS A 54 -4.59 -5.95 -11.06
CA LYS A 54 -5.59 -6.37 -12.06
C LYS A 54 -6.11 -5.20 -12.88
N VAL A 55 -6.34 -4.06 -12.23
CA VAL A 55 -6.80 -2.85 -12.92
C VAL A 55 -5.70 -2.33 -13.84
N ASP A 56 -4.44 -2.27 -13.39
CA ASP A 56 -3.32 -1.85 -14.22
C ASP A 56 -3.12 -2.76 -15.43
N ALA A 57 -3.22 -4.08 -15.25
CA ALA A 57 -3.15 -5.02 -16.38
C ALA A 57 -4.29 -4.81 -17.39
N ALA A 58 -5.49 -4.48 -16.92
CA ALA A 58 -6.63 -4.20 -17.80
C ALA A 58 -6.47 -2.88 -18.56
N LEU A 59 -5.94 -1.84 -17.91
CA LEU A 59 -5.67 -0.56 -18.54
C LEU A 59 -4.55 -0.68 -19.58
N GLU A 60 -3.46 -1.38 -19.26
CA GLU A 60 -2.37 -1.66 -20.20
C GLU A 60 -2.86 -2.42 -21.44
N ALA A 61 -3.69 -3.44 -21.26
CA ALA A 61 -4.30 -4.17 -22.38
C ALA A 61 -5.23 -3.28 -23.22
N ASN A 62 -5.88 -2.29 -22.59
CA ASN A 62 -6.71 -1.32 -23.30
C ASN A 62 -5.87 -0.36 -24.15
N ASP A 63 -4.80 0.19 -23.57
CA ASP A 63 -3.88 1.11 -24.25
C ASP A 63 -3.27 0.42 -25.47
N GLN A 64 -2.78 -0.82 -25.32
CA GLN A 64 -2.27 -1.61 -26.45
C GLN A 64 -3.31 -1.84 -27.56
N ARG A 65 -4.57 -2.07 -27.19
CA ARG A 65 -5.64 -2.25 -28.17
C ARG A 65 -5.94 -0.93 -28.89
N LYS A 66 -5.95 0.19 -28.17
CA LYS A 66 -6.15 1.50 -28.75
C LYS A 66 -5.03 1.81 -29.75
N ASP A 67 -3.77 1.65 -29.36
CA ASP A 67 -2.61 1.90 -30.23
C ASP A 67 -2.69 1.09 -31.53
N ARG A 68 -3.12 -0.17 -31.42
CA ARG A 68 -3.37 -1.01 -32.60
C ARG A 68 -4.47 -0.44 -33.51
N LEU A 69 -5.59 -0.01 -32.93
CA LEU A 69 -6.70 0.55 -33.71
C LEU A 69 -6.32 1.87 -34.37
N ASP A 70 -5.59 2.72 -33.66
CA ASP A 70 -5.09 3.99 -34.19
C ASP A 70 -4.13 3.73 -35.37
N ALA A 71 -3.23 2.75 -35.26
CA ALA A 71 -2.37 2.35 -36.36
C ALA A 71 -3.14 1.78 -37.58
N GLU A 72 -4.21 1.01 -37.34
CA GLU A 72 -5.09 0.50 -38.41
C GLU A 72 -5.91 1.62 -39.07
N LEU A 73 -6.27 2.68 -38.33
CA LEU A 73 -6.95 3.86 -38.86
C LEU A 73 -6.01 4.73 -39.68
N ASP A 74 -4.80 4.99 -39.19
CA ASP A 74 -3.80 5.79 -39.89
C ASP A 74 -3.30 5.12 -41.18
N ALA A 75 -3.37 3.79 -41.27
CA ALA A 75 -3.01 3.02 -42.45
C ALA A 75 -4.11 2.94 -43.51
N GLN A 76 -5.31 3.48 -43.26
CA GLN A 76 -6.39 3.52 -44.26
C GLN A 76 -6.13 4.63 -45.30
N PRO A 77 -6.18 4.31 -46.61
CA PRO A 77 -5.91 5.26 -47.69
C PRO A 77 -7.02 6.28 -47.93
#